data_AF-A0A8K1FDZ0-F1
#
_entry.id   AF-A0A8K1FDZ0-F1
#
_cell.length_a   1.000
_cell.length_b   1.000
_cell.length_c   1.000
_cell.angle_alpha   90.00
_cell.angle_beta   90.00
_cell.angle_gamma   90.00
#
_symmetry.space_group_name_H-M   'P 1'
#
loop_
_entity.id
_entity.type
_entity.pdbx_description
1 polymer ?
#
loop_
_entity_poly.entity_id
_entity_poly.type
_entity_poly.pdbx_seq_one_letter_code
_entity_poly.pdbx_strand_id
1 'polypeptide(L)'
;MKLFVAVVLLAALSTSYGAQDAAINCEIKRKCSNDYVPVCGSDGKTYQNDCQFTTAACNALEAGKNLTKLFDFACDSPNSPFCAIRCSSQSDPVCGSDGKTYNNACMLSSARCGHPTLIQSYTGACNATQPSTKPTCSKTTICTMQYDPVCGSDGETYGNSCVFGQEKCKRSTLTLAHKGECASMDETRENPCAAKLCLENQQCLVYEPTGEAYCEDVCTPTRCKSCDKCQLQQVTCVRAPCPRVATCVAKYDAVNLL
;
A
#
# COMPACT_ATOMS: atom_id res chain seq x y z
N MET A 1 -48.33 18.52 -51.51
CA MET A 1 -47.49 19.73 -51.38
C MET A 1 -47.02 19.83 -49.94
N LYS A 2 -45.69 19.86 -49.75
CA LYS A 2 -44.94 20.30 -48.55
C LYS A 2 -45.08 19.42 -47.29
N LEU A 3 -44.07 19.25 -46.45
CA LEU A 3 -42.61 19.28 -46.52
C LEU A 3 -42.14 18.80 -45.13
N PHE A 4 -40.99 18.13 -45.08
CA PHE A 4 -40.21 17.75 -43.89
C PHE A 4 -40.17 18.81 -42.78
N VAL A 5 -40.10 18.40 -41.50
CA VAL A 5 -38.92 18.54 -40.61
C VAL A 5 -39.08 17.62 -39.40
N ALA A 6 -38.09 16.74 -39.21
CA ALA A 6 -37.86 15.99 -37.98
C ALA A 6 -37.23 16.90 -36.92
N VAL A 7 -37.70 16.82 -35.67
CA VAL A 7 -36.94 17.33 -34.51
C VAL A 7 -36.75 16.16 -33.55
N VAL A 8 -35.58 15.55 -33.71
CA VAL A 8 -34.96 14.65 -32.75
C VAL A 8 -34.50 15.50 -31.57
N LEU A 9 -35.15 15.36 -30.41
CA LEU A 9 -34.63 15.87 -29.14
C LEU A 9 -33.96 14.70 -28.41
N LEU A 10 -32.70 14.48 -28.78
CA LEU A 10 -31.73 13.75 -27.97
C LEU A 10 -31.46 14.58 -26.72
N ALA A 11 -32.05 14.20 -25.59
CA ALA A 11 -31.58 14.66 -24.29
C ALA A 11 -30.23 14.00 -24.01
N ALA A 12 -29.18 14.80 -24.06
CA ALA A 12 -27.81 14.41 -23.84
C ALA A 12 -27.56 13.98 -22.39
N LEU A 13 -26.85 12.86 -22.28
CA LEU A 13 -25.94 12.43 -21.22
C LEU A 13 -25.55 13.52 -20.21
N SER A 14 -25.99 13.38 -18.96
CA SER A 14 -25.28 13.90 -17.79
C SER A 14 -25.70 13.16 -16.51
N THR A 15 -25.12 11.98 -16.31
CA THR A 15 -24.73 11.57 -14.95
C THR A 15 -23.24 11.29 -15.00
N SER A 16 -22.49 12.35 -14.73
CA SER A 16 -21.15 12.31 -14.19
C SER A 16 -21.10 11.49 -12.90
N TYR A 17 -20.01 10.77 -12.72
CA TYR A 17 -19.45 10.35 -11.43
C TYR A 17 -20.21 9.28 -10.63
N GLY A 18 -19.50 8.19 -10.41
CA GLY A 18 -19.84 7.15 -9.45
C GLY A 18 -19.18 5.86 -9.88
N ALA A 19 -17.87 5.73 -9.63
CA ALA A 19 -17.30 4.40 -9.43
C ALA A 19 -18.24 3.67 -8.46
N GLN A 20 -18.71 2.48 -8.83
CA GLN A 20 -19.31 1.61 -7.84
C GLN A 20 -18.19 1.25 -6.86
N ASP A 21 -18.06 2.08 -5.82
CA ASP A 21 -17.43 1.69 -4.58
C ASP A 21 -18.16 0.42 -4.16
N ALA A 22 -17.52 -0.73 -4.41
CA ALA A 22 -17.91 -1.97 -3.77
C ALA A 22 -17.83 -1.67 -2.28
N ALA A 23 -18.99 -1.46 -1.65
CA ALA A 23 -19.07 -1.25 -0.22
C ALA A 23 -18.33 -2.43 0.43
N ILE A 24 -17.19 -2.14 1.03
CA ILE A 24 -16.41 -3.12 1.79
C ILE A 24 -17.39 -3.64 2.83
N ASN A 25 -17.70 -4.93 2.74
CA ASN A 25 -18.62 -5.59 3.65
C ASN A 25 -17.83 -6.56 4.52
N CYS A 26 -17.44 -6.08 5.68
CA CYS A 26 -16.74 -6.81 6.75
C CYS A 26 -17.70 -7.61 7.62
N GLU A 27 -19.00 -7.56 7.34
CA GLU A 27 -20.08 -8.17 8.12
C GLU A 27 -20.16 -9.70 7.96
N ILE A 28 -19.10 -10.33 7.44
CA ILE A 28 -18.89 -11.76 7.65
C ILE A 28 -18.43 -11.93 9.09
N LYS A 29 -19.36 -12.26 10.00
CA LYS A 29 -19.08 -12.69 11.37
C LYS A 29 -18.19 -13.94 11.39
N ARG A 30 -16.89 -13.77 11.15
CA ARG A 30 -15.90 -14.83 11.25
C ARG A 30 -15.73 -15.18 12.73
N LYS A 31 -16.01 -16.44 13.06
CA LYS A 31 -15.62 -16.99 14.36
C LYS A 31 -14.11 -17.17 14.34
N CYS A 32 -13.39 -16.26 14.97
CA CYS A 32 -11.96 -16.43 15.21
C CYS A 32 -11.72 -17.43 16.35
N SER A 33 -10.66 -18.23 16.24
CA SER A 33 -10.15 -18.97 17.40
C SER A 33 -9.55 -18.01 18.42
N ASN A 34 -9.42 -18.49 19.67
CA ASN A 34 -8.80 -17.73 20.76
C ASN A 34 -7.30 -18.07 20.91
N ASP A 35 -6.68 -18.61 19.87
CA ASP A 35 -5.25 -18.93 19.90
C ASP A 35 -4.45 -17.63 20.02
N TYR A 36 -3.45 -17.62 20.91
CA TYR A 36 -2.58 -16.46 21.11
C TYR A 36 -1.33 -16.60 20.24
N VAL A 37 -1.41 -16.03 19.04
CA VAL A 37 -0.33 -15.91 18.06
C VAL A 37 -0.28 -14.46 17.61
N PRO A 38 0.29 -13.56 18.44
CA PRO A 38 -0.01 -12.14 18.37
C PRO A 38 0.57 -11.45 17.14
N VAL A 39 -0.09 -10.38 16.72
CA VAL A 39 0.27 -9.58 15.55
C VAL A 39 0.28 -8.10 15.94
N CYS A 40 1.25 -7.31 15.49
CA CYS A 40 1.29 -5.87 15.71
C CYS A 40 0.71 -5.12 14.51
N GLY A 41 -0.32 -4.30 14.74
CA GLY A 41 -0.94 -3.46 13.73
C GLY A 41 -0.31 -2.08 13.58
N SER A 42 -0.54 -1.42 12.45
CA SER A 42 -0.10 -0.05 12.15
C SER A 42 -0.77 1.01 13.00
N ASP A 43 -1.82 0.65 13.74
CA ASP A 43 -2.45 1.45 14.79
C ASP A 43 -1.76 1.32 16.15
N GLY A 44 -0.69 0.53 16.23
CA GLY A 44 0.08 0.27 17.45
C GLY A 44 -0.60 -0.69 18.42
N LYS A 45 -1.63 -1.42 18.00
CA LYS A 45 -2.28 -2.43 18.82
C LYS A 45 -1.73 -3.82 18.53
N THR A 46 -1.57 -4.60 19.59
CA THR A 46 -1.37 -6.05 19.49
C THR A 46 -2.72 -6.74 19.34
N TYR A 47 -2.87 -7.53 18.30
CA TYR A 47 -4.01 -8.38 18.02
C TYR A 47 -3.69 -9.81 18.44
N GLN A 48 -4.68 -10.54 18.97
CA GLN A 48 -4.48 -11.89 19.51
C GLN A 48 -3.98 -12.89 18.47
N ASN A 49 -4.46 -12.75 17.23
CA ASN A 49 -4.06 -13.54 16.08
C ASN A 49 -4.44 -12.85 14.76
N ASP A 50 -3.97 -13.42 13.65
CA ASP A 50 -4.24 -12.95 12.29
C ASP A 50 -5.73 -12.81 11.95
N CYS A 51 -6.58 -13.71 12.47
CA CYS A 51 -8.01 -13.63 12.25
C CYS A 51 -8.57 -12.34 12.86
N GLN A 52 -8.25 -12.07 14.11
CA GLN A 52 -8.68 -10.85 14.79
C GLN A 52 -8.10 -9.59 14.15
N PHE A 53 -6.82 -9.62 13.74
CA PHE A 53 -6.21 -8.51 13.00
C PHE A 53 -6.95 -8.24 11.69
N THR A 54 -7.25 -9.29 10.90
CA THR A 54 -7.92 -9.14 9.60
C THR A 54 -9.33 -8.59 9.75
N THR A 55 -10.08 -9.05 10.75
CA THR A 55 -11.40 -8.49 11.08
C THR A 55 -11.29 -7.01 11.44
N ALA A 56 -10.33 -6.65 12.29
CA ALA A 56 -10.12 -5.25 12.65
C ALA A 56 -9.66 -4.38 11.47
N ALA A 57 -8.79 -4.92 10.59
CA ALA A 57 -8.32 -4.23 9.40
C ALA A 57 -9.45 -3.98 8.40
N CYS A 58 -10.34 -4.94 8.24
CA CYS A 58 -11.54 -4.78 7.44
C CYS A 58 -12.44 -3.66 8.02
N ASN A 59 -12.77 -3.74 9.32
CA ASN A 59 -13.61 -2.72 9.96
C ASN A 59 -12.97 -1.32 9.91
N ALA A 60 -11.64 -1.25 9.98
CA ALA A 60 -10.91 -0.01 9.80
C ALA A 60 -11.09 0.56 8.38
N LEU A 61 -11.04 -0.31 7.36
CA LEU A 61 -11.24 0.06 5.96
C LEU A 61 -12.66 0.56 5.68
N GLU A 62 -13.69 -0.07 6.26
CA GLU A 62 -15.08 0.45 6.22
C GLU A 62 -15.18 1.85 6.83
N ALA A 63 -14.41 2.11 7.90
CA ALA A 63 -14.32 3.42 8.53
C ALA A 63 -13.40 4.41 7.79
N GLY A 64 -12.96 4.08 6.56
CA GLY A 64 -12.07 4.92 5.75
C GLY A 64 -10.63 5.00 6.28
N LYS A 65 -10.19 4.05 7.11
CA LYS A 65 -8.84 3.97 7.67
C LYS A 65 -8.06 2.83 7.03
N ASN A 66 -6.73 2.98 6.96
CA ASN A 66 -5.85 1.92 6.47
C ASN A 66 -5.07 1.30 7.64
N LEU A 67 -5.49 0.11 8.07
CA LEU A 67 -4.81 -0.68 9.10
C LEU A 67 -4.01 -1.79 8.43
N THR A 68 -2.68 -1.72 8.54
CA THR A 68 -1.74 -2.69 7.97
C THR A 68 -1.02 -3.44 9.08
N LYS A 69 -0.48 -4.61 8.76
CA LYS A 69 0.32 -5.37 9.69
C LYS A 69 1.74 -4.80 9.73
N LEU A 70 2.25 -4.49 10.92
CA LEU A 70 3.65 -4.08 11.11
C LEU A 70 4.56 -5.29 11.32
N PHE A 71 4.20 -6.18 12.25
CA PHE A 71 5.02 -7.34 12.62
C PHE A 71 4.15 -8.56 12.96
N ASP A 72 4.66 -9.76 12.74
CA ASP A 72 4.03 -11.05 13.12
C ASP A 72 4.30 -11.44 14.59
N PHE A 73 4.37 -10.44 15.45
CA PHE A 73 4.51 -10.57 16.91
C PHE A 73 3.90 -9.34 17.60
N ALA A 74 3.74 -9.39 18.92
CA ALA A 74 3.20 -8.28 19.70
C ALA A 74 4.05 -6.99 19.58
N CYS A 75 3.43 -5.81 19.66
CA CYS A 75 4.12 -4.54 19.47
C CYS A 75 5.22 -4.24 20.51
N ASP A 76 5.16 -4.87 21.67
CA ASP A 76 6.10 -4.80 22.80
C ASP A 76 7.05 -6.02 22.86
N SER A 77 7.06 -6.86 21.82
CA SER A 77 7.94 -8.03 21.74
C SER A 77 9.42 -7.64 21.82
N PRO A 78 10.26 -8.38 22.56
CA PRO A 78 11.70 -8.12 22.62
C PRO A 78 12.40 -8.29 21.26
N ASN A 79 11.78 -9.04 20.34
CA ASN A 79 12.26 -9.21 18.96
C ASN A 79 11.93 -8.01 18.07
N SER A 80 11.13 -7.06 18.55
CA SER A 80 10.87 -5.82 17.85
C SER A 80 12.17 -5.04 17.67
N PRO A 81 12.43 -4.47 16.47
CA PRO A 81 13.63 -3.66 16.23
C PRO A 81 13.70 -2.43 17.13
N PHE A 82 12.61 -2.07 17.79
CA PHE A 82 12.52 -0.93 18.72
C PHE A 82 12.83 -1.29 20.18
N CYS A 83 12.65 -2.55 20.60
CA CYS A 83 12.74 -2.92 22.01
C CYS A 83 14.17 -3.24 22.48
N ALA A 84 15.04 -3.73 21.59
CA ALA A 84 16.41 -4.16 21.93
C ALA A 84 17.49 -3.10 21.61
N ILE A 85 17.11 -1.84 21.41
CA ILE A 85 18.05 -0.77 21.03
C ILE A 85 18.92 -0.34 22.23
N ARG A 86 20.23 -0.22 22.00
CA ARG A 86 21.18 0.40 22.95
C ARG A 86 21.50 1.82 22.49
N CYS A 87 21.17 2.80 23.32
CA CYS A 87 21.39 4.20 23.01
C CYS A 87 22.60 4.77 23.77
N SER A 88 23.35 5.66 23.11
CA SER A 88 24.37 6.46 23.78
C SER A 88 23.73 7.51 24.70
N SER A 89 24.51 8.03 25.65
CA SER A 89 24.11 9.11 26.56
C SER A 89 24.26 10.51 25.94
N GLN A 90 24.48 10.61 24.62
CA GLN A 90 24.57 11.89 23.92
C GLN A 90 23.23 12.62 23.98
N SER A 91 23.27 13.92 24.28
CA SER A 91 22.08 14.75 24.45
C SER A 91 21.84 15.60 23.21
N ASP A 92 20.92 15.16 22.36
CA ASP A 92 20.45 15.85 21.15
C ASP A 92 18.91 15.75 21.11
N PRO A 93 18.20 16.56 21.93
CA PRO A 93 16.80 16.31 22.26
C PRO A 93 15.88 16.38 21.04
N VAL A 94 14.82 15.56 21.06
CA VAL A 94 13.77 15.54 20.03
C VAL A 94 12.39 15.49 20.68
N CYS A 95 11.39 16.08 20.03
CA CYS A 95 10.01 16.04 20.48
C CYS A 95 9.25 14.93 19.74
N GLY A 96 8.63 14.01 20.47
CA GLY A 96 7.79 12.95 19.92
C GLY A 96 6.38 13.44 19.56
N SER A 97 5.68 12.70 18.70
CA SER A 97 4.27 12.93 18.37
C SER A 97 3.32 12.75 19.57
N ASP A 98 3.81 12.15 20.65
CA ASP A 98 3.14 12.03 21.96
C ASP A 98 3.36 13.26 22.86
N GLY A 99 4.05 14.29 22.37
CA GLY A 99 4.35 15.51 23.12
C GLY A 99 5.43 15.32 24.20
N LYS A 100 6.18 14.21 24.19
CA LYS A 100 7.28 13.97 25.12
C LYS A 100 8.63 14.31 24.51
N THR A 101 9.49 14.94 25.31
CA THR A 101 10.88 15.17 24.95
C THR A 101 11.69 13.90 25.20
N TYR A 102 12.42 13.46 24.18
CA TYR A 102 13.37 12.36 24.26
C TYR A 102 14.79 12.90 24.19
N ASN A 103 15.70 12.37 25.02
CA ASN A 103 17.09 12.86 25.12
C ASN A 103 17.84 12.85 23.78
N ASN A 104 17.52 11.89 22.91
CA ASN A 104 18.01 11.82 21.55
C ASN A 104 17.06 10.98 20.68
N ALA A 105 17.29 11.01 19.36
CA ALA A 105 16.52 10.26 18.38
C ALA A 105 16.54 8.73 18.62
N CYS A 106 17.61 8.20 19.21
CA CYS A 106 17.68 6.79 19.60
C CYS A 106 16.71 6.46 20.72
N MET A 107 16.65 7.28 21.77
CA MET A 107 15.69 7.11 22.88
C MET A 107 14.25 7.22 22.39
N LEU A 108 13.96 8.12 21.45
CA LEU A 108 12.66 8.17 20.78
C LEU A 108 12.38 6.87 20.02
N SER A 109 13.35 6.37 19.26
CA SER A 109 13.21 5.12 18.50
C SER A 109 13.02 3.91 19.41
N SER A 110 13.67 3.89 20.57
CA SER A 110 13.49 2.83 21.58
C SER A 110 12.10 2.90 22.22
N ALA A 111 11.57 4.10 22.45
CA ALA A 111 10.22 4.29 22.97
C ALA A 111 9.11 3.82 21.99
N ARG A 112 9.45 3.53 20.73
CA ARG A 112 8.53 2.87 19.79
C ARG A 112 8.26 1.40 20.15
N CYS A 113 9.02 0.83 21.08
CA CYS A 113 8.68 -0.43 21.74
C CYS A 113 7.32 -0.28 22.45
N GLY A 114 6.28 -0.98 21.96
CA GLY A 114 4.90 -0.80 22.43
C GLY A 114 4.18 0.43 21.90
N HIS A 115 4.87 1.34 21.20
CA HIS A 115 4.29 2.52 20.54
C HIS A 115 4.85 2.70 19.12
N PRO A 116 4.65 1.73 18.20
CA PRO A 116 5.32 1.76 16.89
C PRO A 116 4.90 2.95 16.01
N THR A 117 3.77 3.57 16.33
CA THR A 117 3.22 4.80 15.71
C THR A 117 3.87 6.09 16.20
N LEU A 118 4.68 6.04 17.27
CA LEU A 118 5.44 7.18 17.75
C LEU A 118 6.47 7.59 16.68
N ILE A 119 6.38 8.86 16.29
CA ILE A 119 7.31 9.48 15.35
C ILE A 119 7.91 10.75 15.97
N GLN A 120 9.03 11.20 15.45
CA GLN A 120 9.56 12.52 15.77
C GLN A 120 8.66 13.60 15.16
N SER A 121 8.18 14.52 16.00
CA SER A 121 7.45 15.71 15.58
C SER A 121 8.40 16.80 15.10
N TYR A 122 9.38 17.20 15.93
CA TYR A 122 10.40 18.18 15.59
C TYR A 122 11.68 17.99 16.41
N THR A 123 12.78 18.62 15.99
CA THR A 123 14.06 18.63 16.73
C THR A 123 14.01 19.60 17.90
N GLY A 124 14.67 19.27 19.01
CA GLY A 124 14.62 20.01 20.27
C GLY A 124 13.61 19.45 21.26
N ALA A 125 13.58 20.03 22.46
CA ALA A 125 12.61 19.67 23.50
C ALA A 125 11.18 20.11 23.13
N CYS A 126 10.19 19.35 23.56
CA CYS A 126 8.80 19.76 23.43
C CYS A 126 8.54 21.03 24.26
N ASN A 127 7.97 22.06 23.63
CA ASN A 127 7.55 23.30 24.29
C ASN A 127 6.02 23.41 24.31
N ALA A 128 5.44 23.78 25.46
CA ALA A 128 4.00 23.99 25.61
C ALA A 128 3.44 25.16 24.79
N THR A 129 4.31 26.05 24.30
CA THR A 129 3.98 27.25 23.51
C THR A 129 4.27 27.12 22.01
N GLN A 130 4.75 25.96 21.55
CA GLN A 130 4.86 25.70 20.12
C GLN A 130 3.64 24.89 19.69
N PRO A 131 2.59 25.52 19.11
CA PRO A 131 1.68 24.75 18.28
C PRO A 131 2.55 24.15 17.18
N SER A 132 2.31 22.88 16.85
CA SER A 132 2.87 22.17 15.70
C SER A 132 3.16 23.13 14.55
N THR A 133 4.38 23.65 14.51
CA THR A 133 4.89 24.41 13.38
C THR A 133 5.19 23.34 12.36
N LYS A 134 4.12 22.94 11.64
CA LYS A 134 4.21 22.31 10.34
C LYS A 134 5.40 23.00 9.66
N PRO A 135 6.47 22.28 9.28
CA PRO A 135 7.70 22.90 8.83
C PRO A 135 7.30 23.91 7.75
N THR A 136 7.40 25.19 8.09
CA THR A 136 7.03 26.25 7.17
C THR A 136 8.03 26.12 6.06
N CYS A 137 7.57 25.72 4.87
CA CYS A 137 8.46 25.53 3.73
C CYS A 137 9.18 26.83 3.49
N SER A 138 10.42 26.90 3.95
CA SER A 138 11.22 28.10 3.81
C SER A 138 11.46 28.27 2.33
N LYS A 139 10.86 29.32 1.76
CA LYS A 139 11.02 29.70 0.34
C LYS A 139 12.49 29.94 -0.04
N THR A 140 13.40 29.95 0.93
CA THR A 140 14.82 30.25 0.79
C THR A 140 15.70 29.02 1.10
N THR A 141 15.28 27.82 0.71
CA THR A 141 16.15 26.64 0.79
C THR A 141 17.03 26.59 -0.46
N ILE A 142 18.33 26.85 -0.30
CA ILE A 142 19.31 26.75 -1.39
C ILE A 142 19.75 25.29 -1.50
N CYS A 143 19.45 24.64 -2.62
CA CYS A 143 19.96 23.30 -2.92
C CYS A 143 21.28 23.36 -3.68
N THR A 144 22.15 22.38 -3.43
CA THR A 144 23.33 22.16 -4.26
C THR A 144 22.92 21.70 -5.65
N MET A 145 23.76 21.96 -6.65
CA MET A 145 23.58 21.47 -8.02
C MET A 145 24.17 20.06 -8.21
N GLN A 146 24.41 19.33 -7.12
CA GLN A 146 24.89 17.95 -7.20
C GLN A 146 23.75 17.07 -7.71
N TYR A 147 24.03 16.32 -8.76
CA TYR A 147 23.08 15.38 -9.34
C TYR A 147 23.15 14.04 -8.59
N ASP A 148 22.09 13.73 -7.84
CA ASP A 148 21.89 12.48 -7.10
C ASP A 148 20.38 12.14 -7.10
N PRO A 149 19.86 11.69 -8.25
CA PRO A 149 18.43 11.77 -8.54
C PRO A 149 17.59 10.86 -7.66
N VAL A 150 16.33 11.26 -7.46
CA VAL A 150 15.32 10.49 -6.75
C VAL A 150 13.99 10.53 -7.48
N CYS A 151 13.24 9.42 -7.43
CA CYS A 151 11.92 9.30 -8.06
C CYS A 151 10.82 9.58 -7.03
N GLY A 152 9.94 10.54 -7.33
CA GLY A 152 8.76 10.83 -6.52
C GLY A 152 7.60 9.88 -6.78
N SER A 153 6.65 9.82 -5.85
CA SER A 153 5.41 9.06 -5.99
C SER A 153 4.49 9.58 -7.10
N ASP A 154 4.81 10.73 -7.68
CA ASP A 154 4.17 11.32 -8.85
C ASP A 154 4.84 10.90 -10.17
N GLY A 155 5.87 10.06 -10.12
CA GLY A 155 6.61 9.63 -11.30
C GLY A 155 7.56 10.69 -11.86
N GLU A 156 7.83 11.76 -11.10
CA GLU A 156 8.80 12.79 -11.48
C GLU A 156 10.18 12.51 -10.90
N THR A 157 11.22 12.70 -11.72
CA THR A 157 12.63 12.64 -11.30
C THR A 157 13.05 13.98 -10.73
N TYR A 158 13.57 13.99 -9.51
CA TYR A 158 14.10 15.16 -8.84
C TYR A 158 15.63 15.08 -8.80
N GLY A 159 16.31 16.15 -9.24
CA GLY A 159 17.77 16.14 -9.43
C GLY A 159 18.60 15.84 -8.18
N ASN A 160 18.05 16.07 -6.98
CA ASN A 160 18.57 15.53 -5.73
C ASN A 160 17.52 15.53 -4.61
N SER A 161 17.88 14.91 -3.48
CA SER A 161 17.06 14.83 -2.27
C SER A 161 16.65 16.20 -1.69
N CYS A 162 17.46 17.25 -1.88
CA CYS A 162 17.12 18.60 -1.45
C CYS A 162 15.97 19.18 -2.30
N VAL A 163 16.06 19.06 -3.63
CA VAL A 163 14.99 19.51 -4.55
C VAL A 163 13.69 18.75 -4.29
N PHE A 164 13.77 17.42 -4.11
CA PHE A 164 12.62 16.61 -3.72
C PHE A 164 12.01 17.06 -2.38
N GLY A 165 12.84 17.36 -1.38
CA GLY A 165 12.40 17.85 -0.08
C GLY A 165 11.62 19.17 -0.15
N GLN A 166 12.01 20.09 -1.05
CA GLN A 166 11.27 21.32 -1.28
C GLN A 166 9.88 21.07 -1.86
N GLU A 167 9.78 20.20 -2.87
CA GLU A 167 8.51 19.88 -3.51
C GLU A 167 7.61 19.07 -2.60
N LYS A 168 8.16 18.14 -1.81
CA LYS A 168 7.43 17.43 -0.75
C LYS A 168 6.91 18.37 0.33
N CYS A 169 7.66 19.42 0.63
CA CYS A 169 7.19 20.43 1.58
C CYS A 169 5.97 21.18 1.03
N LYS A 170 5.99 21.58 -0.24
CA LYS A 170 4.85 22.24 -0.92
C LYS A 170 3.66 21.28 -1.08
N ARG A 171 3.93 20.03 -1.42
CA ARG A 171 2.97 18.96 -1.72
C ARG A 171 3.10 17.86 -0.66
N SER A 172 2.37 18.00 0.45
CA SER A 172 2.45 17.04 1.57
C SER A 172 2.07 15.60 1.21
N THR A 173 1.41 15.38 0.07
CA THR A 173 1.05 14.05 -0.47
C THR A 173 2.19 13.39 -1.26
N LEU A 174 3.26 14.12 -1.60
CA LEU A 174 4.40 13.59 -2.33
C LEU A 174 5.27 12.73 -1.41
N THR A 175 5.49 11.48 -1.78
CA THR A 175 6.39 10.56 -1.08
C THR A 175 7.52 10.12 -2.00
N LEU A 176 8.62 9.64 -1.42
CA LEU A 176 9.74 9.11 -2.19
C LEU A 176 9.35 7.72 -2.70
N ALA A 177 9.39 7.48 -4.01
CA ALA A 177 9.15 6.16 -4.58
C ALA A 177 10.42 5.31 -4.47
N HIS A 178 11.52 5.76 -5.05
CA HIS A 178 12.83 5.10 -4.96
C HIS A 178 13.98 6.08 -5.23
N LYS A 179 15.21 5.64 -4.96
CA LYS A 179 16.43 6.36 -5.37
C LYS A 179 16.71 6.12 -6.86
N GLY A 180 17.33 7.07 -7.54
CA GLY A 180 17.50 7.07 -8.98
C GLY A 180 16.38 7.78 -9.72
N GLU A 181 16.54 7.94 -11.03
CA GLU A 181 15.53 8.54 -11.91
C GLU A 181 14.30 7.63 -12.03
N CYS A 182 13.11 8.23 -12.20
CA CYS A 182 11.94 7.47 -12.61
C CYS A 182 12.18 6.87 -14.01
N ALA A 183 11.64 5.69 -14.26
CA ALA A 183 11.73 5.04 -15.57
C ALA A 183 11.15 5.98 -16.65
N SER A 184 11.95 6.32 -17.67
CA SER A 184 11.44 6.99 -18.85
C SER A 184 10.58 6.02 -19.65
N MET A 185 9.48 6.50 -20.23
CA MET A 185 8.60 5.71 -21.10
C MET A 185 9.24 5.40 -22.47
N ASP A 186 10.55 5.16 -22.54
CA ASP A 186 11.28 4.87 -23.78
C ASP A 186 12.05 3.53 -23.76
N GLU A 187 11.64 2.61 -22.88
CA GLU A 187 12.10 1.20 -22.86
C GLU A 187 11.02 0.21 -23.36
N THR A 188 10.16 0.61 -24.31
CA THR A 188 9.16 -0.32 -24.89
C THR A 188 9.48 -0.68 -26.33
N ARG A 189 10.54 -1.49 -26.56
CA ARG A 189 10.70 -2.20 -27.84
C ARG A 189 11.20 -3.65 -27.77
N GLU A 190 11.19 -4.30 -26.60
CA GLU A 190 11.47 -5.76 -26.54
C GLU A 190 10.46 -6.58 -25.74
N ASN A 191 9.47 -5.97 -25.07
CA ASN A 191 8.49 -6.72 -24.29
C ASN A 191 7.06 -6.54 -24.83
N PRO A 192 6.50 -7.54 -25.55
CA PRO A 192 5.11 -7.59 -25.98
C PRO A 192 4.10 -7.41 -24.83
N CYS A 193 4.50 -7.71 -23.59
CA CYS A 193 3.69 -7.51 -22.40
C CYS A 193 3.67 -6.07 -21.88
N ALA A 194 4.53 -5.18 -22.35
CA ALA A 194 4.52 -3.77 -21.94
C ALA A 194 3.25 -3.03 -22.43
N ALA A 195 2.69 -3.45 -23.56
CA ALA A 195 1.48 -2.85 -24.14
C ALA A 195 0.21 -3.70 -23.93
N LYS A 196 0.33 -4.90 -23.35
CA LYS A 196 -0.80 -5.83 -23.17
C LYS A 196 -1.49 -5.56 -21.83
N LEU A 197 -2.73 -5.08 -21.89
CA LEU A 197 -3.59 -4.96 -20.70
C LEU A 197 -4.22 -6.32 -20.38
N CYS A 198 -3.83 -6.90 -19.24
CA CYS A 198 -4.47 -8.09 -18.67
C CYS A 198 -5.46 -7.69 -17.58
N LEU A 199 -6.43 -8.57 -17.27
CA LEU A 199 -7.41 -8.33 -16.23
C LEU A 199 -6.77 -8.42 -14.82
N GLU A 200 -7.49 -7.93 -13.81
CA GLU A 200 -7.07 -8.10 -12.43
C GLU A 200 -6.89 -9.60 -12.09
N ASN A 201 -5.78 -9.94 -11.42
CA ASN A 201 -5.32 -11.31 -11.15
C ASN A 201 -4.83 -12.12 -12.38
N GLN A 202 -4.44 -11.43 -13.45
CA GLN A 202 -3.72 -12.04 -14.57
C GLN A 202 -2.31 -11.47 -14.70
N GLN A 203 -1.38 -12.30 -15.17
CA GLN A 203 -0.05 -11.88 -15.60
C GLN A 203 0.04 -11.97 -17.12
N CYS A 204 0.82 -11.08 -17.72
CA CYS A 204 1.16 -11.21 -19.12
C CYS A 204 2.38 -12.11 -19.29
N LEU A 205 2.29 -13.04 -20.24
CA LEU A 205 3.36 -13.93 -20.67
C LEU A 205 3.55 -13.82 -22.19
N VAL A 206 4.73 -14.17 -22.67
CA VAL A 206 5.05 -14.23 -24.09
C VAL A 206 4.99 -15.69 -24.54
N TYR A 207 4.23 -15.97 -25.59
CA TYR A 207 4.16 -17.32 -26.16
C TYR A 207 5.39 -17.53 -27.05
N GLU A 208 6.37 -18.29 -26.55
CA GLU A 208 7.67 -18.49 -27.20
C GLU A 208 7.60 -18.86 -28.70
N PRO A 209 6.63 -19.67 -29.19
CA PRO A 209 6.56 -20.03 -30.60
C PRO A 209 6.19 -18.88 -31.56
N THR A 210 5.47 -17.85 -31.09
CA THR A 210 5.04 -16.73 -31.95
C THR A 210 5.53 -15.37 -31.46
N GLY A 211 6.07 -15.28 -30.24
CA GLY A 211 6.44 -14.02 -29.61
C GLY A 211 5.23 -13.16 -29.20
N GLU A 212 4.02 -13.71 -29.23
CA GLU A 212 2.79 -12.96 -28.92
C GLU A 212 2.53 -12.88 -27.41
N ALA A 213 2.10 -11.71 -26.94
CA ALA A 213 1.66 -11.52 -25.56
C ALA A 213 0.25 -12.10 -25.30
N TYR A 214 0.13 -12.90 -24.25
CA TYR A 214 -1.14 -13.44 -23.77
C TYR A 214 -1.25 -13.30 -22.25
N CYS A 215 -2.48 -13.33 -21.75
CA CYS A 215 -2.75 -13.23 -20.32
C CYS A 215 -2.99 -14.62 -19.75
N GLU A 216 -2.35 -14.93 -18.63
CA GLU A 216 -2.55 -16.14 -17.85
C GLU A 216 -3.01 -15.77 -16.45
N ASP A 217 -3.90 -16.59 -15.89
CA ASP A 217 -4.35 -16.43 -14.52
C ASP A 217 -3.22 -16.63 -13.51
N VAL A 218 -3.19 -15.79 -12.46
CA VAL A 218 -2.32 -15.97 -11.29
C VAL A 218 -3.17 -16.20 -10.04
N CYS A 219 -2.72 -17.12 -9.19
CA CYS A 219 -3.27 -17.25 -7.86
C CYS A 219 -2.68 -16.20 -6.93
N THR A 220 -3.46 -15.16 -6.63
CA THR A 220 -3.13 -14.14 -5.62
C THR A 220 -3.84 -14.47 -4.30
N PRO A 221 -3.35 -13.95 -3.16
CA PRO A 221 -4.02 -14.13 -1.86
C PRO A 221 -5.46 -13.61 -1.81
N THR A 222 -5.82 -12.67 -2.69
CA THR A 222 -7.13 -12.03 -2.78
C THR A 222 -8.05 -12.63 -3.86
N ARG A 223 -7.52 -13.48 -4.76
CA ARG A 223 -8.28 -14.03 -5.88
C ARG A 223 -9.45 -14.91 -5.46
N CYS A 224 -9.25 -15.71 -4.42
CA CYS A 224 -10.28 -16.58 -3.87
C CYS A 224 -10.68 -16.11 -2.47
N LYS A 225 -11.90 -16.46 -2.06
CA LYS A 225 -12.34 -16.24 -0.67
C LYS A 225 -11.38 -16.97 0.28
N SER A 226 -11.17 -16.47 1.49
CA SER A 226 -10.09 -17.02 2.34
C SER A 226 -10.26 -18.49 2.80
N CYS A 227 -11.43 -19.10 2.59
CA CYS A 227 -11.71 -20.52 2.82
C CYS A 227 -11.41 -21.43 1.61
N ASP A 228 -11.16 -20.82 0.45
CA ASP A 228 -10.85 -21.52 -0.78
C ASP A 228 -9.33 -21.47 -1.02
N LYS A 229 -8.80 -22.50 -1.65
CA LYS A 229 -7.46 -22.55 -2.20
C LYS A 229 -7.56 -22.26 -3.69
N CYS A 230 -6.83 -21.26 -4.13
CA CYS A 230 -6.65 -21.01 -5.55
C CYS A 230 -5.74 -22.10 -6.15
N GLN A 231 -6.14 -22.69 -7.27
CA GLN A 231 -5.36 -23.66 -8.03
C GLN A 231 -5.36 -23.26 -9.50
N LEU A 232 -4.18 -23.31 -10.14
CA LEU A 232 -4.08 -23.12 -11.58
C LEU A 232 -4.34 -24.46 -12.28
N GLN A 233 -5.32 -24.47 -13.18
CA GLN A 233 -5.72 -25.64 -13.93
C GLN A 233 -5.44 -25.42 -15.41
N GLN A 234 -4.76 -26.37 -16.02
CA GLN A 234 -4.54 -26.38 -17.47
C GLN A 234 -5.86 -26.69 -18.18
N VAL A 235 -6.23 -25.88 -19.16
CA VAL A 235 -7.43 -26.08 -19.97
C VAL A 235 -7.06 -26.51 -21.38
N THR A 236 -7.93 -27.29 -21.99
CA THR A 236 -7.84 -27.59 -23.42
C THR A 236 -8.41 -26.43 -24.22
N CYS A 237 -7.63 -25.90 -25.15
CA CYS A 237 -8.04 -24.82 -26.03
C CYS A 237 -7.95 -25.25 -27.49
N VAL A 238 -8.75 -24.62 -28.35
CA VAL A 238 -8.78 -24.92 -29.79
C VAL A 238 -7.58 -24.28 -30.52
N ARG A 239 -6.98 -23.23 -29.93
CA ARG A 239 -5.85 -22.48 -30.50
C ARG A 239 -4.88 -22.06 -29.40
N ALA A 240 -3.58 -22.36 -29.59
CA ALA A 240 -2.52 -21.98 -28.64
C ALA A 240 -2.25 -20.46 -28.62
N PRO A 241 -1.77 -19.88 -27.50
CA PRO A 241 -1.48 -20.54 -26.22
C PRO A 241 -2.75 -20.96 -25.45
N CYS A 242 -2.68 -22.07 -24.70
CA CYS A 242 -3.72 -22.47 -23.75
C CYS A 242 -3.36 -21.98 -22.34
N PRO A 243 -3.72 -20.74 -21.94
CA PRO A 243 -3.40 -20.21 -20.62
C PRO A 243 -4.07 -21.07 -19.54
N ARG A 244 -3.37 -21.34 -18.43
CA ARG A 244 -4.01 -21.92 -17.25
C ARG A 244 -5.07 -20.94 -16.74
N VAL A 245 -6.15 -21.51 -16.21
CA VAL A 245 -7.19 -20.76 -15.52
C VAL A 245 -7.10 -21.02 -14.03
N ALA A 246 -7.34 -20.03 -13.20
CA ALA A 246 -7.41 -20.27 -11.77
C ALA A 246 -8.82 -20.68 -11.36
N THR A 247 -8.89 -21.75 -10.58
CA THR A 247 -10.10 -22.23 -9.95
C THR A 247 -9.99 -22.09 -8.43
N CYS A 248 -11.09 -21.72 -7.78
CA CYS A 248 -11.17 -21.69 -6.32
C CYS A 248 -11.80 -23.00 -5.87
N VAL A 249 -11.02 -23.83 -5.17
CA VAL A 249 -11.49 -25.09 -4.58
C VAL A 249 -11.54 -24.96 -3.06
N ALA A 250 -12.52 -25.60 -2.41
CA ALA A 250 -12.62 -25.56 -0.95
C ALA A 250 -11.35 -26.16 -0.31
N LYS A 251 -10.83 -25.55 0.75
CA LYS A 251 -9.71 -26.12 1.53
C LYS A 251 -10.09 -27.39 2.30
N TYR A 252 -11.39 -27.62 2.48
CA TYR A 252 -11.94 -28.78 3.16
C TYR A 252 -12.98 -29.42 2.24
N ASP A 253 -12.64 -30.55 1.64
CA ASP A 253 -13.64 -31.42 1.07
C ASP A 253 -14.56 -31.90 2.20
N ALA A 254 -15.86 -31.65 2.06
CA ALA A 254 -16.88 -32.28 2.87
C ALA A 254 -17.01 -33.76 2.48
N VAL A 255 -15.96 -34.56 2.69
CA VAL A 255 -15.97 -36.02 2.50
C VAL A 255 -15.10 -36.68 3.57
N ASN A 256 -15.76 -37.02 4.68
CA ASN A 256 -15.53 -38.16 5.58
C ASN A 256 -15.86 -37.77 7.02
N LEU A 257 -17.16 -37.69 7.30
CA LEU A 257 -17.69 -38.09 8.60
C LEU A 257 -18.17 -39.54 8.43
N LEU A 258 -17.29 -40.48 8.77
CA LEU A 258 -17.66 -41.81 9.24
C LEU A 258 -17.39 -41.86 10.74
#